data_AF-A0A1C6D0V7-F1
#
_entry.id   AF-A0A1C6D0V7-F1
#
_cell.length_a   1.000
_cell.length_b   1.000
_cell.length_c   1.000
_cell.angle_alpha   90.00
_cell.angle_beta   90.00
_cell.angle_gamma   90.00
#
_symmetry.space_group_name_H-M   'P 1'
#
loop_
_entity.id
_entity.type
_entity.pdbx_description
1 polymer ?
#
loop_
_entity_poly.entity_id
_entity_poly.type
_entity_poly.pdbx_seq_one_letter_code
_entity_poly.pdbx_strand_id
1 'polypeptide(L)'
;MRKKNFCLAVLSASAVLALGASFSSFAAWKSVNSEWVYTDNNGNNVTSAWRTDNGESYYLGEDGYMIRNTLLEDNGNYYYLRNGGQMLKNGWRFLENPSWQGDDKVGDASWYYFDNNGRALRTTGDSVKIADIGGKKYAFDMYGRMLTGWITAAGENISDDSDWATATYYGDAEGDGSLVTNAWVYISVKDDDNEDDNEPTYHFYFASNGKKTVSTEKTIGNVKYTFDDRGVAQDSWVHNSDKGTWKYYGDEEEPKLHTGWFEAVPSKELNSDDHENGTTHWYYANSKGEITIPTADGEVGVVKTIDGKSYLFNSDGEMVTGLRILTYDGSKITNISSEVDTADTVKNMNSDTMKLVYFESNGAAKTGTTTITLDGTSYTFSFKSNGSPRGVGETGISDGYIYQNGLRLTADEDTKYGVVTYKNESYVVNEKGSIQKNKKNLKDADETYYCTNAKGILLHSSTEKCTTKH
;
A
#
# COMPACT_ATOMS: atom_id res chain seq x y z
N MET A 1 64.97 45.90 -28.62
CA MET A 1 66.09 45.57 -29.55
C MET A 1 67.25 45.05 -28.71
N ARG A 2 67.85 43.92 -29.11
CA ARG A 2 69.08 43.26 -28.60
C ARG A 2 68.98 42.61 -27.19
N LYS A 3 68.97 41.28 -27.05
CA LYS A 3 69.93 40.20 -27.42
C LYS A 3 71.09 40.03 -26.43
N LYS A 4 71.12 38.81 -25.84
CA LYS A 4 72.24 37.87 -25.67
C LYS A 4 73.36 38.27 -24.70
N ASN A 5 74.12 37.40 -24.06
CA ASN A 5 74.14 35.96 -23.68
C ASN A 5 75.56 35.78 -23.06
N PHE A 6 75.83 34.60 -22.47
CA PHE A 6 77.16 33.97 -22.25
C PHE A 6 77.98 34.54 -21.08
N CYS A 7 78.75 33.79 -20.28
CA CYS A 7 78.89 32.35 -19.96
C CYS A 7 80.03 32.22 -18.93
N LEU A 8 80.03 31.11 -18.19
CA LEU A 8 81.16 30.38 -17.58
C LEU A 8 82.16 31.08 -16.64
N ALA A 9 82.29 30.51 -15.44
CA ALA A 9 83.55 30.04 -14.87
C ALA A 9 83.21 28.90 -13.87
N VAL A 10 83.37 27.63 -14.26
CA VAL A 10 84.54 26.77 -13.97
C VAL A 10 84.80 26.54 -12.48
N LEU A 11 84.51 25.30 -12.08
CA LEU A 11 84.98 24.62 -10.87
C LEU A 11 86.49 24.80 -10.67
N SER A 12 86.91 25.17 -9.48
CA SER A 12 88.23 24.81 -8.97
C SER A 12 88.06 24.13 -7.61
N ALA A 13 88.45 22.87 -7.56
CA ALA A 13 88.56 22.10 -6.34
C ALA A 13 89.75 22.62 -5.51
N SER A 14 89.57 22.74 -4.21
CA SER A 14 90.67 22.74 -3.24
C SER A 14 90.23 21.92 -2.04
N ALA A 15 91.00 20.87 -1.77
CA ALA A 15 90.71 19.89 -0.75
C ALA A 15 91.56 20.15 0.50
N VAL A 16 90.91 19.88 1.65
CA VAL A 16 91.43 19.49 2.96
C VAL A 16 92.00 20.58 3.88
N LEU A 17 91.22 20.88 4.93
CA LEU A 17 91.70 20.80 6.31
C LEU A 17 90.50 20.54 7.25
N ALA A 18 90.52 19.37 7.90
CA ALA A 18 89.52 18.96 8.86
C ALA A 18 89.70 19.75 10.17
N LEU A 19 88.67 20.53 10.53
CA LEU A 19 88.35 20.89 11.90
C LEU A 19 86.87 20.61 12.06
N GLY A 20 86.51 19.80 13.05
CA GLY A 20 85.16 19.32 13.29
C GLY A 20 84.18 20.47 13.47
N ALA A 21 83.45 20.80 12.40
CA ALA A 21 82.15 21.40 12.52
C ALA A 21 81.17 20.23 12.49
N SER A 22 80.63 19.88 13.67
CA SER A 22 79.33 19.23 13.69
C SER A 22 78.39 20.18 12.96
N PHE A 23 78.07 19.90 11.70
CA PHE A 23 76.97 20.59 11.05
C PHE A 23 75.75 20.26 11.90
N SER A 24 75.24 21.24 12.64
CA SER A 24 73.91 21.13 13.21
C SER A 24 72.96 21.05 12.02
N SER A 25 72.62 19.83 11.60
CA SER A 25 71.54 19.59 10.66
C SER A 25 70.26 20.04 11.34
N PHE A 26 69.65 21.10 10.84
CA PHE A 26 68.32 21.50 11.31
C PHE A 26 67.29 20.73 10.50
N ALA A 27 66.21 20.31 11.18
CA ALA A 27 65.12 19.68 10.48
C ALA A 27 64.52 20.64 9.45
N ALA A 28 64.43 20.21 8.19
CA ALA A 28 64.06 21.08 7.09
C ALA A 28 63.56 20.30 5.87
N TRP A 29 62.70 20.95 5.09
CA TRP A 29 62.35 20.51 3.75
C TRP A 29 63.51 20.75 2.78
N LYS A 30 63.83 19.73 1.98
CA LYS A 30 64.87 19.81 0.94
C LYS A 30 64.29 19.31 -0.38
N SER A 31 64.51 20.09 -1.45
CA SER A 31 64.20 19.61 -2.79
C SER A 31 65.37 18.79 -3.34
N VAL A 32 65.09 17.59 -3.82
CA VAL A 32 66.02 16.67 -4.47
C VAL A 32 65.36 16.19 -5.75
N ASN A 33 65.99 16.43 -6.91
CA ASN A 33 65.48 16.00 -8.23
C ASN A 33 64.03 16.42 -8.54
N SER A 34 63.60 17.61 -8.08
CA SER A 34 62.22 18.11 -8.20
C SER A 34 61.17 17.41 -7.32
N GLU A 35 61.63 16.56 -6.41
CA GLU A 35 60.83 15.97 -5.34
C GLU A 35 61.25 16.58 -3.99
N TRP A 36 60.44 16.36 -2.96
CA TRP A 36 60.67 16.92 -1.63
C TRP A 36 60.98 15.80 -0.64
N VAL A 37 62.03 15.98 0.16
CA VAL A 37 62.35 15.13 1.32
C VAL A 37 62.38 16.00 2.57
N TYR A 38 62.22 15.38 3.74
CA TYR A 38 62.35 16.07 5.02
C TYR A 38 63.48 15.44 5.83
N THR A 39 64.47 16.23 6.23
CA THR A 39 65.54 15.77 7.12
C THR A 39 65.19 16.06 8.57
N ASP A 40 65.53 15.16 9.49
CA ASP A 40 65.42 15.39 10.93
C ASP A 40 66.59 16.23 11.48
N ASN A 41 66.60 16.50 12.79
CA ASN A 41 67.67 17.25 13.45
C ASN A 41 69.03 16.51 13.49
N ASN A 42 69.06 15.24 13.10
CA ASN A 42 70.28 14.44 12.96
C ASN A 42 70.75 14.37 11.50
N GLY A 43 70.02 15.01 10.58
CA GLY A 43 70.34 15.06 9.15
C GLY A 43 69.88 13.81 8.40
N ASN A 44 69.12 12.93 9.03
CA ASN A 44 68.58 11.73 8.40
C ASN A 44 67.27 12.06 7.68
N ASN A 45 67.05 11.46 6.51
CA ASN A 45 65.76 11.55 5.83
C ASN A 45 64.69 10.85 6.68
N VAL A 46 63.56 11.53 6.85
CA VAL A 46 62.36 10.93 7.42
C VAL A 46 61.71 10.07 6.36
N THR A 47 61.36 8.84 6.72
CA THR A 47 60.66 7.86 5.88
C THR A 47 59.44 7.33 6.60
N SER A 48 58.44 6.88 5.83
CA SER A 48 57.19 6.25 6.31
C SER A 48 56.54 6.96 7.50
N ALA A 49 56.43 8.29 7.43
CA ALA A 49 55.96 9.08 8.56
C ALA A 49 55.28 10.38 8.14
N TRP A 50 54.29 10.76 8.96
CA TRP A 50 53.63 12.06 8.88
C TRP A 50 54.52 13.19 9.38
N ARG A 51 54.49 14.31 8.66
CA ARG A 51 55.09 15.58 9.07
C ARG A 51 54.06 16.69 8.96
N THR A 52 53.90 17.42 10.05
CA THR A 52 53.06 18.61 10.07
C THR A 52 53.96 19.83 10.06
N ASP A 53 53.75 20.70 9.08
CA ASP A 53 54.49 21.94 8.92
C ASP A 53 53.51 23.06 8.57
N ASN A 54 53.63 24.20 9.26
CA ASN A 54 52.73 25.35 9.13
C ASN A 54 51.21 25.00 9.16
N GLY A 55 50.83 24.01 9.97
CA GLY A 55 49.44 23.57 10.12
C GLY A 55 48.94 22.59 9.05
N GLU A 56 49.72 22.34 8.01
CA GLU A 56 49.45 21.35 6.96
C GLU A 56 50.17 20.04 7.25
N SER A 57 49.55 18.92 6.93
CA SER A 57 50.12 17.59 7.14
C SER A 57 50.55 16.98 5.81
N TYR A 58 51.73 16.36 5.80
CA TYR A 58 52.40 15.76 4.66
C TYR A 58 52.85 14.36 5.05
N TYR A 59 53.00 13.46 4.08
CA TYR A 59 53.52 12.12 4.32
C TYR A 59 54.79 11.87 3.51
N LEU A 60 55.82 11.33 4.16
CA LEU A 60 57.05 10.90 3.52
C LEU A 60 56.98 9.39 3.31
N GLY A 61 57.16 8.94 2.07
CA GLY A 61 57.16 7.53 1.68
C GLY A 61 58.34 6.76 2.26
N GLU A 62 58.40 5.46 1.95
CA GLU A 62 59.48 4.56 2.41
C GLU A 62 60.86 4.98 1.87
N ASP A 63 60.88 5.54 0.66
CA ASP A 63 62.06 6.10 0.01
C ASP A 63 62.44 7.52 0.53
N GLY A 64 61.62 8.08 1.42
CA GLY A 64 61.80 9.40 2.01
C GLY A 64 61.32 10.57 1.17
N TYR A 65 60.74 10.31 -0.01
CA TYR A 65 60.13 11.34 -0.85
C TYR A 65 58.69 11.63 -0.41
N MET A 66 58.28 12.88 -0.54
CA MET A 66 56.96 13.36 -0.17
C MET A 66 55.89 12.81 -1.12
N ILE A 67 54.90 12.14 -0.56
CA ILE A 67 53.74 11.64 -1.27
C ILE A 67 52.82 12.80 -1.67
N ARG A 68 52.33 12.78 -2.91
CA ARG A 68 51.44 13.82 -3.48
C ARG A 68 50.57 13.25 -4.60
N ASN A 69 49.37 13.80 -4.75
CA ASN A 69 48.32 13.28 -5.66
C ASN A 69 48.02 11.79 -5.45
N THR A 70 47.99 11.32 -4.22
CA THR A 70 47.87 9.89 -3.91
C THR A 70 46.87 9.66 -2.80
N LEU A 71 46.02 8.64 -2.98
CA LEU A 71 45.26 8.02 -1.90
C LEU A 71 46.21 7.10 -1.13
N LEU A 72 46.59 7.51 0.07
CA LEU A 72 47.49 6.79 0.96
C LEU A 72 46.67 5.97 1.95
N GLU A 73 46.99 4.69 2.09
CA GLU A 73 46.59 3.88 3.22
C GLU A 73 47.68 3.95 4.30
N ASP A 74 47.28 4.29 5.53
CA ASP A 74 48.17 4.30 6.69
C ASP A 74 47.40 3.83 7.93
N ASN A 75 47.87 2.72 8.51
CA ASN A 75 47.31 2.09 9.71
C ASN A 75 45.79 1.88 9.63
N GLY A 76 45.32 1.32 8.51
CA GLY A 76 43.91 1.05 8.25
C GLY A 76 43.05 2.29 8.00
N ASN A 77 43.63 3.46 7.77
CA ASN A 77 42.90 4.68 7.40
C ASN A 77 43.36 5.16 6.02
N TYR A 78 42.47 5.81 5.28
CA TYR A 78 42.79 6.37 3.98
C TYR A 78 42.89 7.89 4.05
N TYR A 79 43.90 8.46 3.41
CA TYR A 79 44.18 9.90 3.37
C TYR A 79 44.49 10.31 1.94
N TYR A 80 44.09 11.53 1.55
CA TYR A 80 44.46 12.05 0.23
C TYR A 80 45.47 13.18 0.35
N LEU A 81 46.65 12.99 -0.26
CA LEU A 81 47.68 14.02 -0.37
C LEU A 81 47.46 14.75 -1.70
N ARG A 82 47.24 16.06 -1.65
CA ARG A 82 47.02 16.92 -2.83
C ARG A 82 48.31 17.10 -3.63
N ASN A 83 48.25 17.85 -4.74
CA ASN A 83 49.40 18.06 -5.62
C ASN A 83 50.63 18.66 -4.95
N GLY A 84 50.43 19.53 -3.94
CA GLY A 84 51.52 20.10 -3.15
C GLY A 84 51.94 19.24 -1.96
N GLY A 85 51.40 18.02 -1.82
CA GLY A 85 51.65 17.10 -0.71
C GLY A 85 50.79 17.37 0.54
N GLN A 86 50.02 18.45 0.59
CA GLN A 86 49.14 18.73 1.72
C GLN A 86 48.01 17.71 1.80
N MET A 87 47.74 17.20 3.00
CA MET A 87 46.60 16.33 3.28
C MET A 87 45.28 17.08 3.14
N LEU A 88 44.35 16.51 2.38
CA LEU A 88 42.97 16.99 2.29
C LEU A 88 42.22 16.75 3.60
N LYS A 89 41.58 17.79 4.14
CA LYS A 89 40.67 17.74 5.28
C LYS A 89 39.32 18.38 4.92
N ASN A 90 38.25 17.91 5.54
CA ASN A 90 36.86 18.41 5.38
C ASN A 90 36.48 18.64 3.91
N GLY A 91 36.62 17.61 3.07
CA GLY A 91 36.37 17.82 1.65
C GLY A 91 36.23 16.56 0.82
N TRP A 92 35.52 16.75 -0.29
CA TRP A 92 35.29 15.75 -1.32
C TRP A 92 36.47 15.67 -2.30
N ARG A 93 36.73 14.47 -2.81
CA ARG A 93 37.64 14.25 -3.92
C ARG A 93 37.18 13.06 -4.76
N PHE A 94 37.06 13.27 -6.06
CA PHE A 94 36.90 12.21 -7.04
C PHE A 94 38.28 11.64 -7.38
N LEU A 95 38.45 10.33 -7.25
CA LEU A 95 39.72 9.63 -7.40
C LEU A 95 39.51 8.37 -8.22
N GLU A 96 40.48 8.05 -9.07
CA GLU A 96 40.62 6.69 -9.62
C GLU A 96 40.82 5.71 -8.48
N ASN A 97 40.09 4.61 -8.51
CA ASN A 97 40.13 3.57 -7.51
C ASN A 97 41.42 2.78 -7.68
N PRO A 98 42.28 2.70 -6.65
CA PRO A 98 43.49 1.92 -6.74
C PRO A 98 43.21 0.44 -7.00
N SER A 99 44.04 -0.19 -7.83
CA SER A 99 43.88 -1.60 -8.20
C SER A 99 43.88 -2.58 -7.03
N TRP A 100 44.44 -2.19 -5.87
CA TRP A 100 44.44 -3.00 -4.65
C TRP A 100 43.10 -3.00 -3.89
N GLN A 101 42.15 -2.12 -4.24
CA GLN A 101 40.79 -2.18 -3.68
C GLN A 101 39.97 -3.33 -4.30
N GLY A 102 40.32 -3.78 -5.51
CA GLY A 102 40.13 -5.16 -5.95
C GLY A 102 38.71 -5.70 -6.06
N ASP A 103 37.68 -4.86 -6.18
CA ASP A 103 36.32 -5.30 -6.52
C ASP A 103 35.76 -4.56 -7.75
N ASP A 104 34.92 -5.26 -8.52
CA ASP A 104 34.23 -4.75 -9.69
C ASP A 104 32.84 -4.17 -9.32
N LYS A 105 32.57 -3.93 -8.02
CA LYS A 105 31.24 -3.50 -7.54
C LYS A 105 30.96 -2.02 -7.80
N VAL A 106 31.98 -1.24 -8.12
CA VAL A 106 31.89 0.17 -8.49
C VAL A 106 32.82 0.45 -9.66
N GLY A 107 32.59 1.54 -10.39
CA GLY A 107 33.41 1.89 -11.55
C GLY A 107 34.86 2.26 -11.21
N ASP A 108 35.65 2.59 -12.24
CA ASP A 108 37.09 2.88 -12.16
C ASP A 108 37.45 4.06 -11.24
N ALA A 109 36.49 4.91 -10.88
CA ALA A 109 36.69 6.06 -10.04
C ALA A 109 35.50 6.31 -9.12
N SER A 110 35.76 6.91 -7.96
CA SER A 110 34.74 7.16 -6.94
C SER A 110 34.97 8.46 -6.19
N TRP A 111 33.90 8.97 -5.60
CA TRP A 111 33.97 10.07 -4.64
C TRP A 111 34.39 9.57 -3.26
N TYR A 112 35.28 10.31 -2.62
CA TYR A 112 35.71 10.11 -1.24
C TYR A 112 35.46 11.41 -0.46
N TYR A 113 35.08 11.29 0.81
CA TYR A 113 35.04 12.44 1.72
C TYR A 113 36.03 12.26 2.87
N PHE A 114 36.87 13.27 3.08
CA PHE A 114 37.88 13.26 4.14
C PHE A 114 37.41 14.13 5.30
N ASP A 115 37.43 13.55 6.50
CA ASP A 115 36.99 14.20 7.74
C ASP A 115 37.95 15.33 8.19
N ASN A 116 37.69 15.92 9.36
CA ASN A 116 38.52 17.00 9.89
C ASN A 116 39.96 16.55 10.23
N ASN A 117 40.17 15.25 10.42
CA ASN A 117 41.49 14.65 10.62
C ASN A 117 42.12 14.18 9.31
N GLY A 118 41.43 14.39 8.16
CA GLY A 118 41.87 13.99 6.84
C GLY A 118 41.67 12.51 6.54
N ARG A 119 40.92 11.77 7.37
CA ARG A 119 40.62 10.35 7.15
C ARG A 119 39.40 10.23 6.25
N ALA A 120 39.45 9.34 5.27
CA ALA A 120 38.29 9.00 4.47
C ALA A 120 37.20 8.40 5.36
N LEU A 121 35.96 8.87 5.19
CA LEU A 121 34.81 8.23 5.78
C LEU A 121 34.62 6.87 5.12
N ARG A 122 34.57 5.81 5.92
CA ARG A 122 34.45 4.44 5.44
C ARG A 122 33.72 3.55 6.43
N THR A 123 33.18 2.46 5.94
CA THR A 123 32.61 1.38 6.75
C THR A 123 33.74 0.57 7.40
N THR A 124 33.67 0.37 8.71
CA THR A 124 34.69 -0.36 9.49
C THR A 124 34.14 -1.58 10.24
N GLY A 125 32.84 -1.85 10.12
CA GLY A 125 32.13 -2.95 10.77
C GLY A 125 30.90 -3.33 9.98
N ASP A 126 29.95 -4.02 10.61
CA ASP A 126 28.82 -4.66 9.92
C ASP A 126 27.70 -3.70 9.47
N SER A 127 27.88 -2.39 9.64
CA SER A 127 26.87 -1.38 9.31
C SER A 127 27.49 -0.25 8.51
N VAL A 128 26.81 0.09 7.43
CA VAL A 128 27.22 1.13 6.49
C VAL A 128 27.54 2.45 7.19
N LYS A 129 28.66 3.07 6.79
CA LYS A 129 29.02 4.41 7.21
C LYS A 129 28.17 5.43 6.48
N ILE A 130 27.19 6.00 7.18
CA ILE A 130 26.41 7.14 6.70
C ILE A 130 26.92 8.42 7.37
N ALA A 131 27.11 9.48 6.58
CA ALA A 131 27.48 10.80 7.08
C ALA A 131 26.60 11.91 6.51
N ASP A 132 26.27 12.87 7.36
CA ASP A 132 25.61 14.12 6.95
C ASP A 132 26.68 15.13 6.54
N ILE A 133 26.67 15.51 5.27
CA ILE A 133 27.63 16.43 4.67
C ILE A 133 26.82 17.49 3.92
N GLY A 134 26.80 18.71 4.46
CA GLY A 134 26.04 19.81 3.86
C GLY A 134 24.52 19.62 3.91
N GLY A 135 23.98 18.89 4.89
CA GLY A 135 22.54 18.66 5.05
C GLY A 135 21.99 17.49 4.22
N LYS A 136 22.88 16.75 3.52
CA LYS A 136 22.56 15.56 2.76
C LYS A 136 23.31 14.36 3.34
N LYS A 137 22.72 13.18 3.26
CA LYS A 137 23.31 11.94 3.77
C LYS A 137 24.02 11.20 2.65
N TYR A 138 25.21 10.67 2.91
CA TYR A 138 25.98 9.88 1.96
C TYR A 138 26.46 8.60 2.63
N ALA A 139 26.45 7.49 1.90
CA ALA A 139 26.95 6.20 2.33
C ALA A 139 28.34 5.94 1.74
N PHE A 140 29.21 5.30 2.52
CA PHE A 140 30.57 4.96 2.11
C PHE A 140 30.86 3.50 2.40
N ASP A 141 31.52 2.82 1.47
CA ASP A 141 31.91 1.42 1.65
C ASP A 141 33.15 1.25 2.53
N MET A 142 33.69 0.02 2.61
CA MET A 142 34.84 -0.28 3.46
C MET A 142 36.15 0.40 3.04
N TYR A 143 36.26 0.78 1.77
CA TYR A 143 37.40 1.51 1.20
C TYR A 143 37.23 3.04 1.26
N GLY A 144 36.03 3.50 1.60
CA GLY A 144 35.66 4.91 1.66
C GLY A 144 35.15 5.49 0.34
N ARG A 145 34.83 4.63 -0.63
CA ARG A 145 34.15 5.00 -1.87
C ARG A 145 32.70 5.33 -1.56
N MET A 146 32.21 6.45 -2.06
CA MET A 146 30.81 6.84 -1.95
C MET A 146 29.93 5.87 -2.75
N LEU A 147 28.87 5.39 -2.10
CA LEU A 147 27.93 4.43 -2.67
C LEU A 147 26.71 5.14 -3.29
N THR A 148 26.20 4.60 -4.39
CA THR A 148 25.03 5.09 -5.15
C THR A 148 24.21 3.91 -5.67
N GLY A 149 22.94 4.13 -6.01
CA GLY A 149 22.01 3.07 -6.39
C GLY A 149 21.58 2.24 -5.17
N TRP A 150 21.36 0.94 -5.37
CA TRP A 150 20.94 0.01 -4.33
C TRP A 150 22.09 -0.34 -3.37
N ILE A 151 21.89 -0.09 -2.08
CA ILE A 151 22.92 -0.22 -1.05
C ILE A 151 22.46 -1.14 0.08
N THR A 152 23.27 -2.13 0.43
CA THR A 152 23.01 -3.06 1.54
C THR A 152 23.19 -2.40 2.91
N ALA A 153 22.68 -3.05 3.96
CA ALA A 153 22.91 -2.60 5.34
C ALA A 153 24.40 -2.59 5.73
N ALA A 154 25.21 -3.45 5.11
CA ALA A 154 26.64 -3.59 5.34
C ALA A 154 27.50 -2.55 4.57
N GLY A 155 26.89 -1.75 3.70
CA GLY A 155 27.62 -0.72 2.95
C GLY A 155 28.29 -1.27 1.70
N GLU A 156 27.57 -2.10 0.96
CA GLU A 156 27.98 -2.56 -0.36
C GLU A 156 26.92 -2.15 -1.39
N ASN A 157 27.37 -1.83 -2.60
CA ASN A 157 26.47 -1.71 -3.74
C ASN A 157 26.03 -3.11 -4.19
N ILE A 158 24.78 -3.21 -4.59
CA ILE A 158 24.27 -4.39 -5.29
C ILE A 158 24.85 -4.41 -6.71
N SER A 159 25.51 -5.52 -7.07
CA SER A 159 26.12 -5.72 -8.39
C SER A 159 25.30 -6.62 -9.31
N ASP A 160 24.30 -7.33 -8.77
CA ASP A 160 23.35 -8.15 -9.52
C ASP A 160 22.00 -7.44 -9.54
N ASP A 161 21.48 -7.16 -10.73
CA ASP A 161 20.25 -6.42 -10.92
C ASP A 161 19.01 -7.12 -10.32
N SER A 162 19.11 -8.38 -9.89
CA SER A 162 18.05 -9.14 -9.21
C SER A 162 18.12 -9.10 -7.67
N ASP A 163 19.21 -8.59 -7.06
CA ASP A 163 19.41 -8.61 -5.60
C ASP A 163 18.85 -7.36 -4.86
N TRP A 164 18.23 -6.44 -5.60
CA TRP A 164 17.67 -5.17 -5.10
C TRP A 164 16.68 -5.35 -3.94
N ALA A 165 15.98 -6.47 -3.87
CA ALA A 165 15.04 -6.80 -2.81
C ALA A 165 15.72 -6.74 -1.42
N THR A 166 16.98 -7.15 -1.33
CA THR A 166 17.76 -7.17 -0.08
C THR A 166 18.36 -5.81 0.31
N ALA A 167 18.34 -4.84 -0.61
CA ALA A 167 18.91 -3.52 -0.38
C ALA A 167 18.17 -2.78 0.74
N THR A 168 18.92 -2.02 1.55
CA THR A 168 18.37 -1.26 2.68
C THR A 168 18.26 0.23 2.39
N TYR A 169 19.16 0.79 1.58
CA TYR A 169 19.22 2.20 1.24
C TYR A 169 19.26 2.37 -0.28
N TYR A 170 18.94 3.58 -0.74
CA TYR A 170 19.15 3.99 -2.12
C TYR A 170 19.86 5.33 -2.15
N GLY A 171 21.02 5.39 -2.82
CA GLY A 171 21.73 6.62 -3.12
C GLY A 171 21.35 7.12 -4.51
N ASP A 172 21.07 8.41 -4.67
CA ASP A 172 20.70 9.01 -5.95
C ASP A 172 21.78 8.77 -7.02
N ALA A 173 21.54 7.79 -7.90
CA ALA A 173 22.51 7.33 -8.90
C ALA A 173 22.67 8.31 -10.07
N GLU A 174 21.66 9.12 -10.36
CA GLU A 174 21.68 10.08 -11.46
C GLU A 174 22.08 11.49 -11.01
N GLY A 175 21.94 11.78 -9.70
CA GLY A 175 22.29 13.06 -9.11
C GLY A 175 23.61 13.05 -8.36
N ASP A 176 23.57 13.47 -7.10
CA ASP A 176 24.78 13.72 -6.31
C ASP A 176 25.20 12.58 -5.40
N GLY A 177 24.54 11.42 -5.49
CA GLY A 177 24.79 10.26 -4.64
C GLY A 177 24.25 10.37 -3.22
N SER A 178 23.45 11.40 -2.91
CA SER A 178 22.83 11.49 -1.59
C SER A 178 21.78 10.40 -1.39
N LEU A 179 21.67 9.89 -0.17
CA LEU A 179 20.67 8.91 0.20
C LEU A 179 19.28 9.53 0.13
N VAL A 180 18.36 8.79 -0.49
CA VAL A 180 16.95 9.12 -0.52
C VAL A 180 16.38 9.03 0.90
N THR A 181 15.71 10.09 1.35
CA THR A 181 15.10 10.15 2.68
C THR A 181 13.75 10.86 2.61
N ASN A 182 12.77 10.34 3.35
CA ASN A 182 11.38 10.84 3.36
C ASN A 182 10.78 11.05 1.96
N ALA A 183 11.06 10.12 1.05
CA ALA A 183 10.67 10.28 -0.35
C ALA A 183 10.29 8.94 -0.96
N TRP A 184 9.39 9.04 -1.94
CA TRP A 184 9.06 8.00 -2.89
C TRP A 184 10.10 7.97 -4.02
N VAL A 185 10.42 6.77 -4.48
CA VAL A 185 11.18 6.56 -5.71
C VAL A 185 10.54 5.44 -6.53
N TYR A 186 10.68 5.59 -7.84
CA TYR A 186 10.07 4.77 -8.88
C TYR A 186 11.25 4.18 -9.65
N ILE A 187 11.48 2.88 -9.52
CA ILE A 187 12.70 2.26 -10.02
C ILE A 187 12.31 1.01 -10.80
N SER A 188 12.70 0.97 -12.07
CA SER A 188 12.67 -0.24 -12.88
C SER A 188 13.76 -1.18 -12.40
N VAL A 189 13.38 -2.39 -12.03
CA VAL A 189 14.28 -3.40 -11.47
C VAL A 189 14.04 -4.72 -12.17
N LYS A 190 15.06 -5.57 -12.26
CA LYS A 190 14.90 -6.89 -12.83
C LYS A 190 14.13 -7.80 -11.87
N ASP A 191 13.04 -8.40 -12.35
CA ASP A 191 12.20 -9.33 -11.61
C ASP A 191 11.75 -10.47 -12.54
N ASP A 192 12.56 -11.53 -12.62
CA ASP A 192 12.28 -12.70 -13.47
C ASP A 192 11.03 -13.48 -13.02
N ASP A 193 10.52 -13.22 -11.80
CA ASP A 193 9.33 -13.85 -11.23
C ASP A 193 8.04 -13.04 -11.53
N ASN A 194 8.16 -11.83 -12.10
CA ASN A 194 7.00 -11.05 -12.52
C ASN A 194 6.42 -11.61 -13.83
N GLU A 195 5.11 -11.88 -13.84
CA GLU A 195 4.43 -12.55 -14.95
C GLU A 195 4.22 -11.63 -16.18
N ASP A 196 4.21 -10.32 -16.00
CA ASP A 196 3.84 -9.34 -17.03
C ASP A 196 5.07 -8.66 -17.68
N ASP A 197 6.07 -8.31 -16.88
CA ASP A 197 7.29 -7.61 -17.31
C ASP A 197 8.48 -8.10 -16.49
N ASN A 198 9.63 -8.36 -17.13
CA ASN A 198 10.87 -8.75 -16.43
C ASN A 198 11.62 -7.53 -15.86
N GLU A 199 11.27 -6.31 -16.27
CA GLU A 199 11.83 -5.07 -15.71
C GLU A 199 10.75 -4.10 -15.21
N PRO A 200 9.86 -4.55 -14.30
CA PRO A 200 8.75 -3.73 -13.82
C PRO A 200 9.26 -2.50 -13.06
N THR A 201 8.46 -1.43 -13.08
CA THR A 201 8.76 -0.23 -12.29
C THR A 201 8.02 -0.28 -10.96
N TYR A 202 8.76 -0.45 -9.87
CA TYR A 202 8.18 -0.54 -8.54
C TYR A 202 8.27 0.76 -7.75
N HIS A 203 7.33 0.93 -6.82
CA HIS A 203 7.22 2.09 -5.94
C HIS A 203 7.81 1.78 -4.56
N PHE A 204 8.84 2.52 -4.17
CA PHE A 204 9.54 2.35 -2.89
C PHE A 204 9.45 3.61 -2.04
N TYR A 205 9.30 3.45 -0.73
CA TYR A 205 9.37 4.58 0.20
C TYR A 205 10.55 4.47 1.17
N PHE A 206 11.41 5.49 1.17
CA PHE A 206 12.55 5.59 2.06
C PHE A 206 12.24 6.51 3.24
N ALA A 207 12.43 6.01 4.46
CA ALA A 207 12.12 6.75 5.69
C ALA A 207 13.16 7.86 5.98
N SER A 208 12.95 8.63 7.05
CA SER A 208 13.84 9.73 7.46
C SER A 208 15.26 9.29 7.83
N ASN A 209 15.42 8.02 8.21
CA ASN A 209 16.72 7.39 8.44
C ASN A 209 17.37 6.85 7.16
N GLY A 210 16.72 7.00 6.01
CA GLY A 210 17.17 6.51 4.70
C GLY A 210 16.87 5.04 4.44
N LYS A 211 16.24 4.32 5.37
CA LYS A 211 15.92 2.90 5.17
C LYS A 211 14.68 2.73 4.29
N LYS A 212 14.75 1.78 3.36
CA LYS A 212 13.62 1.25 2.59
C LYS A 212 12.56 0.73 3.55
N THR A 213 11.29 1.06 3.29
CA THR A 213 10.16 0.55 4.06
C THR A 213 9.79 -0.82 3.52
N VAL A 214 9.67 -1.82 4.41
CA VAL A 214 9.37 -3.22 4.06
C VAL A 214 8.38 -3.83 5.07
N SER A 215 7.62 -4.83 4.64
CA SER A 215 6.74 -5.69 5.44
C SER A 215 5.84 -4.95 6.44
N THR A 216 5.27 -3.81 6.03
CA THR A 216 4.52 -2.98 6.97
C THR A 216 3.50 -2.06 6.29
N GLU A 217 2.46 -1.69 7.03
CA GLU A 217 1.58 -0.59 6.66
C GLU A 217 2.19 0.74 7.12
N LYS A 218 2.14 1.76 6.26
CA LYS A 218 2.68 3.09 6.57
C LYS A 218 1.73 4.18 6.14
N THR A 219 1.59 5.19 7.00
CA THR A 219 0.92 6.43 6.64
C THR A 219 1.96 7.43 6.16
N ILE A 220 1.82 7.91 4.93
CA ILE A 220 2.70 8.89 4.29
C ILE A 220 1.80 10.06 3.89
N GLY A 221 2.04 11.23 4.50
CA GLY A 221 1.05 12.31 4.47
C GLY A 221 -0.24 11.88 5.16
N ASN A 222 -1.36 11.91 4.44
CA ASN A 222 -2.68 11.48 4.92
C ASN A 222 -3.15 10.16 4.29
N VAL A 223 -2.26 9.47 3.57
CA VAL A 223 -2.58 8.27 2.80
C VAL A 223 -1.88 7.07 3.41
N LYS A 224 -2.55 5.92 3.49
CA LYS A 224 -1.98 4.68 4.00
C LYS A 224 -1.62 3.75 2.84
N TYR A 225 -0.43 3.17 2.92
CA TYR A 225 0.16 2.23 1.96
C TYR A 225 0.56 0.96 2.70
N THR A 226 0.77 -0.14 1.98
CA THR A 226 1.42 -1.34 2.52
C THR A 226 2.58 -1.75 1.63
N PHE A 227 3.60 -2.35 2.24
CA PHE A 227 4.83 -2.75 1.55
C PHE A 227 5.08 -4.24 1.81
N ASP A 228 5.46 -4.98 0.77
CA ASP A 228 5.93 -6.35 0.89
C ASP A 228 7.34 -6.42 1.51
N ASP A 229 7.88 -7.63 1.65
CA ASP A 229 9.22 -7.89 2.19
C ASP A 229 10.36 -7.39 1.28
N ARG A 230 10.11 -7.26 -0.01
CA ARG A 230 11.01 -6.63 -0.99
C ARG A 230 10.97 -5.10 -0.91
N GLY A 231 9.95 -4.54 -0.27
CA GLY A 231 9.73 -3.10 -0.09
C GLY A 231 8.92 -2.44 -1.19
N VAL A 232 8.29 -3.24 -2.05
CA VAL A 232 7.39 -2.77 -3.11
C VAL A 232 6.06 -2.36 -2.47
N ALA A 233 5.60 -1.14 -2.71
CA ALA A 233 4.26 -0.73 -2.33
C ALA A 233 3.23 -1.57 -3.09
N GLN A 234 2.32 -2.19 -2.36
CA GLN A 234 1.30 -3.06 -2.95
C GLN A 234 0.11 -2.22 -3.41
N ASP A 235 -0.33 -2.45 -4.63
CA ASP A 235 -1.62 -2.04 -5.18
C ASP A 235 -2.67 -3.17 -5.08
N SER A 236 -3.85 -2.95 -5.65
CA SER A 236 -4.90 -3.95 -5.82
C SER A 236 -5.29 -4.66 -4.51
N TRP A 237 -5.63 -5.94 -4.57
CA TRP A 237 -6.12 -6.72 -3.43
C TRP A 237 -4.97 -7.32 -2.61
N VAL A 238 -5.00 -7.05 -1.30
CA VAL A 238 -4.07 -7.64 -0.33
C VAL A 238 -4.84 -8.53 0.64
N HIS A 239 -4.51 -9.82 0.61
CA HIS A 239 -5.07 -10.84 1.51
C HIS A 239 -4.19 -11.04 2.74
N ASN A 240 -4.76 -10.90 3.92
CA ASN A 240 -4.14 -11.38 5.16
C ASN A 240 -4.74 -12.74 5.53
N SER A 241 -4.06 -13.81 5.15
CA SER A 241 -4.49 -15.19 5.36
C SER A 241 -4.63 -15.58 6.84
N ASP A 242 -3.75 -15.07 7.70
CA ASP A 242 -3.81 -15.31 9.16
C ASP A 242 -5.12 -14.84 9.80
N LYS A 243 -5.71 -13.77 9.25
CA LYS A 243 -6.96 -13.16 9.74
C LYS A 243 -8.16 -13.44 8.85
N GLY A 244 -7.95 -13.99 7.64
CA GLY A 244 -8.97 -14.10 6.60
C GLY A 244 -9.55 -12.75 6.18
N THR A 245 -8.75 -11.68 6.19
CA THR A 245 -9.22 -10.32 5.86
C THR A 245 -8.63 -9.82 4.56
N TRP A 246 -9.44 -9.10 3.78
CA TRP A 246 -9.06 -8.50 2.52
C TRP A 246 -9.06 -6.97 2.60
N LYS A 247 -8.08 -6.35 1.94
CA LYS A 247 -7.98 -4.90 1.77
C LYS A 247 -7.73 -4.58 0.30
N TYR A 248 -8.14 -3.38 -0.12
CA TYR A 248 -7.92 -2.90 -1.48
C TYR A 248 -7.07 -1.63 -1.47
N TYR A 249 -5.99 -1.63 -2.24
CA TYR A 249 -4.98 -0.57 -2.33
C TYR A 249 -5.03 0.19 -3.66
N GLY A 250 -6.10 0.10 -4.45
CA GLY A 250 -6.20 0.86 -5.69
C GLY A 250 -5.44 0.21 -6.84
N ASP A 251 -4.80 1.02 -7.68
CA ASP A 251 -4.01 0.58 -8.83
C ASP A 251 -2.52 0.92 -8.66
N GLU A 252 -1.70 0.49 -9.62
CA GLU A 252 -0.25 0.70 -9.61
C GLU A 252 0.11 2.18 -9.51
N GLU A 253 -0.62 3.09 -10.19
CA GLU A 253 -0.36 4.53 -10.17
C GLU A 253 -0.69 5.16 -8.81
N GLU A 254 -1.76 4.69 -8.16
CA GLU A 254 -2.23 5.17 -6.86
C GLU A 254 -2.42 4.01 -5.84
N PRO A 255 -1.33 3.41 -5.30
CA PRO A 255 -1.36 2.22 -4.43
C PRO A 255 -1.80 2.55 -2.98
N LYS A 256 -2.94 3.21 -2.83
CA LYS A 256 -3.47 3.76 -1.57
C LYS A 256 -4.58 2.88 -0.98
N LEU A 257 -4.58 2.72 0.33
CA LEU A 257 -5.63 1.98 1.02
C LEU A 257 -7.01 2.67 0.87
N HIS A 258 -7.99 1.93 0.37
CA HIS A 258 -9.39 2.34 0.33
C HIS A 258 -10.12 2.03 1.65
N THR A 259 -11.00 2.95 2.06
CA THR A 259 -11.91 2.78 3.20
C THR A 259 -13.30 3.30 2.81
N GLY A 260 -14.35 2.80 3.48
CA GLY A 260 -15.73 3.13 3.09
C GLY A 260 -16.12 2.43 1.78
N TRP A 261 -17.00 3.07 1.01
CA TRP A 261 -17.47 2.55 -0.28
C TRP A 261 -16.42 2.71 -1.37
N PHE A 262 -16.18 1.64 -2.13
CA PHE A 262 -15.39 1.66 -3.35
C PHE A 262 -15.88 0.59 -4.32
N GLU A 263 -15.55 0.74 -5.59
CA GLU A 263 -15.84 -0.23 -6.64
C GLU A 263 -14.52 -0.79 -7.16
N ALA A 264 -14.45 -2.10 -7.37
CA ALA A 264 -13.26 -2.79 -7.86
C ALA A 264 -13.64 -4.10 -8.58
N VAL A 265 -12.76 -4.59 -9.44
CA VAL A 265 -12.80 -5.98 -9.92
C VAL A 265 -12.28 -6.86 -8.79
N PRO A 266 -12.94 -7.97 -8.41
CA PRO A 266 -12.49 -8.84 -7.33
C PRO A 266 -11.10 -9.42 -7.59
N SER A 267 -10.41 -9.82 -6.52
CA SER A 267 -9.26 -10.72 -6.63
C SER A 267 -9.71 -12.05 -7.22
N LYS A 268 -8.84 -12.72 -7.98
CA LYS A 268 -9.06 -14.09 -8.47
C LYS A 268 -9.38 -15.07 -7.34
N GLU A 269 -8.83 -14.87 -6.15
CA GLU A 269 -9.12 -15.70 -4.97
C GLU A 269 -10.51 -15.46 -4.37
N LEU A 270 -11.06 -14.25 -4.54
CA LEU A 270 -12.41 -13.91 -4.08
C LEU A 270 -13.46 -14.42 -5.07
N ASN A 271 -13.27 -14.11 -6.36
CA ASN A 271 -14.20 -14.51 -7.42
C ASN A 271 -13.44 -14.56 -8.76
N SER A 272 -13.11 -15.77 -9.21
CA SER A 272 -12.31 -15.99 -10.42
C SER A 272 -13.02 -15.56 -11.70
N ASP A 273 -14.32 -15.82 -11.79
CA ASP A 273 -15.09 -15.58 -13.00
C ASP A 273 -15.22 -14.08 -13.26
N ASP A 274 -15.54 -13.30 -12.23
CA ASP A 274 -15.64 -11.85 -12.36
C ASP A 274 -14.27 -11.17 -12.47
N HIS A 275 -13.23 -11.75 -11.88
CA HIS A 275 -11.86 -11.31 -12.10
C HIS A 275 -11.45 -11.44 -13.59
N GLU A 276 -11.68 -12.60 -14.19
CA GLU A 276 -11.33 -12.86 -15.60
C GLU A 276 -12.17 -12.03 -16.57
N ASN A 277 -13.43 -11.74 -16.22
CA ASN A 277 -14.31 -10.90 -17.04
C ASN A 277 -14.14 -9.39 -16.80
N GLY A 278 -13.39 -8.99 -15.77
CA GLY A 278 -13.26 -7.59 -15.36
C GLY A 278 -14.57 -7.00 -14.84
N THR A 279 -15.47 -7.82 -14.29
CA THR A 279 -16.73 -7.36 -13.70
C THR A 279 -16.44 -6.61 -12.40
N THR A 280 -16.94 -5.40 -12.26
CA THR A 280 -16.78 -4.61 -11.05
C THR A 280 -17.93 -4.80 -10.07
N HIS A 281 -17.60 -4.76 -8.78
CA HIS A 281 -18.56 -4.84 -7.68
C HIS A 281 -18.32 -3.74 -6.65
N TRP A 282 -19.39 -3.37 -5.94
CA TRP A 282 -19.30 -2.44 -4.81
C TRP A 282 -18.91 -3.18 -3.54
N TYR A 283 -17.91 -2.64 -2.84
CA TYR A 283 -17.42 -3.12 -1.56
C TYR A 283 -17.54 -2.03 -0.51
N TYR A 284 -17.57 -2.44 0.76
CA TYR A 284 -17.47 -1.53 1.89
C TYR A 284 -16.35 -1.94 2.85
N ALA A 285 -15.31 -1.14 2.94
CA ALA A 285 -14.21 -1.30 3.87
C ALA A 285 -14.41 -0.52 5.17
N ASN A 286 -14.02 -1.12 6.29
CA ASN A 286 -14.01 -0.45 7.59
C ASN A 286 -12.87 0.60 7.69
N SER A 287 -12.77 1.30 8.83
CA SER A 287 -11.71 2.31 9.06
C SER A 287 -10.26 1.78 9.01
N LYS A 288 -10.06 0.46 9.08
CA LYS A 288 -8.78 -0.21 8.92
C LYS A 288 -8.52 -0.69 7.49
N GLY A 289 -9.49 -0.51 6.59
CA GLY A 289 -9.44 -0.95 5.19
C GLY A 289 -9.92 -2.37 4.95
N GLU A 290 -10.39 -3.07 5.99
CA GLU A 290 -10.86 -4.46 5.84
C GLU A 290 -12.27 -4.45 5.26
N ILE A 291 -12.48 -5.15 4.14
CA ILE A 291 -13.79 -5.26 3.50
C ILE A 291 -14.80 -6.01 4.38
N THR A 292 -16.07 -5.81 4.06
CA THR A 292 -17.18 -6.44 4.78
C THR A 292 -17.48 -7.80 4.16
N ILE A 293 -17.02 -8.86 4.81
CA ILE A 293 -17.27 -10.26 4.45
C ILE A 293 -17.77 -11.05 5.67
N PRO A 294 -18.51 -12.15 5.49
CA PRO A 294 -18.79 -13.08 6.58
C PRO A 294 -17.50 -13.71 7.11
N THR A 295 -17.39 -13.84 8.43
CA THR A 295 -16.19 -14.40 9.10
C THR A 295 -16.49 -15.68 9.87
N ALA A 296 -17.76 -16.08 9.97
CA ALA A 296 -18.16 -17.26 10.71
C ALA A 296 -18.37 -18.45 9.77
N ASP A 297 -17.90 -19.63 10.18
CA ASP A 297 -18.11 -20.86 9.42
C ASP A 297 -19.59 -21.07 9.06
N GLY A 298 -19.83 -21.35 7.78
CA GLY A 298 -21.15 -21.58 7.20
C GLY A 298 -22.00 -20.33 6.92
N GLU A 299 -21.46 -19.13 7.14
CA GLU A 299 -22.12 -17.87 6.80
C GLU A 299 -21.77 -17.45 5.36
N VAL A 300 -22.78 -17.12 4.57
CA VAL A 300 -22.63 -16.78 3.13
C VAL A 300 -22.89 -15.31 2.84
N GLY A 301 -23.15 -14.52 3.87
CA GLY A 301 -23.29 -13.09 3.74
C GLY A 301 -23.55 -12.38 5.05
N VAL A 302 -23.40 -11.08 5.02
CA VAL A 302 -23.49 -10.23 6.20
C VAL A 302 -24.28 -8.98 5.88
N VAL A 303 -25.22 -8.62 6.77
CA VAL A 303 -25.91 -7.33 6.67
C VAL A 303 -25.21 -6.31 7.56
N LYS A 304 -24.81 -5.19 6.96
CA LYS A 304 -24.17 -4.06 7.64
C LYS A 304 -25.08 -2.85 7.61
N THR A 305 -25.09 -2.11 8.72
CA THR A 305 -25.76 -0.80 8.76
C THR A 305 -24.74 0.29 8.54
N ILE A 306 -24.95 1.09 7.49
CA ILE A 306 -24.08 2.20 7.08
C ILE A 306 -25.00 3.42 6.91
N ASP A 307 -24.70 4.50 7.63
CA ASP A 307 -25.49 5.74 7.63
C ASP A 307 -27.00 5.53 7.80
N GLY A 308 -27.38 4.62 8.70
CA GLY A 308 -28.78 4.30 9.03
C GLY A 308 -29.53 3.44 8.02
N LYS A 309 -28.85 2.96 6.96
CA LYS A 309 -29.39 2.04 5.95
C LYS A 309 -28.73 0.68 6.08
N SER A 310 -29.45 -0.39 5.72
CA SER A 310 -28.90 -1.75 5.73
C SER A 310 -28.44 -2.14 4.32
N TYR A 311 -27.30 -2.80 4.23
CA TYR A 311 -26.68 -3.30 3.00
C TYR A 311 -26.27 -4.75 3.21
N LEU A 312 -26.46 -5.60 2.20
CA LEU A 312 -26.04 -6.99 2.22
C LEU A 312 -24.76 -7.16 1.41
N PHE A 313 -23.80 -7.91 1.96
CA PHE A 313 -22.59 -8.32 1.28
C PHE A 313 -22.54 -9.85 1.24
N ASN A 314 -22.16 -10.45 0.12
CA ASN A 314 -22.02 -11.91 -0.04
C ASN A 314 -20.70 -12.43 0.57
N SER A 315 -20.36 -13.69 0.31
CA SER A 315 -19.11 -14.33 0.77
C SER A 315 -17.85 -13.61 0.30
N ASP A 316 -17.92 -12.98 -0.86
CA ASP A 316 -16.78 -12.40 -1.56
C ASP A 316 -16.67 -10.89 -1.26
N GLY A 317 -17.63 -10.37 -0.48
CA GLY A 317 -17.69 -8.99 0.00
C GLY A 317 -18.40 -8.05 -0.95
N GLU A 318 -19.00 -8.58 -2.00
CA GLU A 318 -19.72 -7.85 -3.04
C GLU A 318 -21.10 -7.44 -2.52
N MET A 319 -21.46 -6.19 -2.74
CA MET A 319 -22.75 -5.63 -2.35
C MET A 319 -23.88 -6.24 -3.20
N VAL A 320 -24.87 -6.84 -2.54
CA VAL A 320 -26.02 -7.48 -3.17
C VAL A 320 -27.16 -6.46 -3.38
N THR A 321 -27.77 -6.50 -4.57
CA THR A 321 -28.96 -5.70 -4.92
C THR A 321 -30.17 -6.60 -5.20
N GLY A 322 -31.34 -6.01 -5.46
CA GLY A 322 -32.56 -6.70 -5.88
C GLY A 322 -33.39 -7.29 -4.74
N LEU A 323 -34.51 -7.92 -5.11
CA LEU A 323 -35.40 -8.60 -4.15
C LEU A 323 -34.78 -9.96 -3.79
N ARG A 324 -34.48 -10.18 -2.50
CA ARG A 324 -33.75 -11.36 -2.03
C ARG A 324 -34.45 -11.99 -0.83
N ILE A 325 -34.39 -13.32 -0.76
CA ILE A 325 -34.75 -14.10 0.43
C ILE A 325 -33.46 -14.49 1.13
N LEU A 326 -33.36 -14.11 2.41
CA LEU A 326 -32.24 -14.43 3.28
C LEU A 326 -32.67 -15.55 4.23
N THR A 327 -31.97 -16.67 4.20
CA THR A 327 -32.18 -17.79 5.13
C THR A 327 -31.24 -17.64 6.32
N TYR A 328 -31.80 -17.76 7.52
CA TYR A 328 -31.09 -17.65 8.78
C TYR A 328 -31.01 -18.99 9.51
N ASP A 329 -29.84 -19.25 10.08
CA ASP A 329 -29.65 -20.18 11.19
C ASP A 329 -29.16 -19.40 12.41
N GLY A 330 -30.04 -19.21 13.38
CA GLY A 330 -29.84 -18.27 14.48
C GLY A 330 -29.64 -16.83 13.95
N SER A 331 -28.43 -16.30 14.12
CA SER A 331 -28.06 -14.96 13.63
C SER A 331 -27.33 -14.96 12.28
N LYS A 332 -26.88 -16.12 11.80
CA LYS A 332 -26.06 -16.26 10.59
C LYS A 332 -26.94 -16.33 9.35
N ILE A 333 -26.51 -15.71 8.26
CA ILE A 333 -27.13 -15.89 6.95
C ILE A 333 -26.47 -17.10 6.29
N THR A 334 -27.23 -18.17 6.07
CA THR A 334 -26.74 -19.43 5.48
C THR A 334 -27.09 -19.59 4.01
N ASN A 335 -28.01 -18.77 3.49
CA ASN A 335 -28.33 -18.71 2.08
C ASN A 335 -28.82 -17.32 1.68
N ILE A 336 -28.36 -16.83 0.52
CA ILE A 336 -28.91 -15.68 -0.20
C ILE A 336 -29.52 -16.23 -1.48
N SER A 337 -30.83 -16.03 -1.69
CA SER A 337 -31.46 -16.48 -2.93
C SER A 337 -30.94 -15.72 -4.15
N SER A 338 -31.17 -16.26 -5.35
CA SER A 338 -31.22 -15.44 -6.56
C SER A 338 -32.28 -14.33 -6.43
N GLU A 339 -32.35 -13.44 -7.41
CA GLU A 339 -33.45 -12.48 -7.49
C GLU A 339 -34.80 -13.21 -7.47
N VAL A 340 -35.68 -12.76 -6.58
CA VAL A 340 -37.05 -13.26 -6.53
C VAL A 340 -37.82 -12.65 -7.68
N ASP A 341 -38.35 -13.50 -8.54
CA ASP A 341 -39.06 -13.17 -9.77
C ASP A 341 -40.56 -13.50 -9.73
N THR A 342 -41.00 -14.36 -8.80
CA THR A 342 -42.42 -14.75 -8.66
C THR A 342 -43.03 -14.41 -7.30
N ALA A 343 -44.32 -14.08 -7.28
CA ALA A 343 -45.07 -13.83 -6.05
C ALA A 343 -45.29 -15.11 -5.22
N ASP A 344 -45.33 -16.28 -5.85
CA ASP A 344 -45.58 -17.55 -5.17
C ASP A 344 -44.37 -17.98 -4.33
N THR A 345 -43.15 -17.69 -4.77
CA THR A 345 -41.93 -17.86 -3.96
C THR A 345 -42.05 -17.06 -2.65
N VAL A 346 -42.57 -15.83 -2.70
CA VAL A 346 -42.78 -14.98 -1.51
C VAL A 346 -43.87 -15.53 -0.58
N LYS A 347 -44.97 -16.04 -1.14
CA LYS A 347 -46.08 -16.58 -0.32
C LYS A 347 -45.68 -17.87 0.41
N ASN A 348 -44.86 -18.70 -0.23
CA ASN A 348 -44.51 -20.04 0.24
C ASN A 348 -43.24 -20.10 1.11
N MET A 349 -42.54 -18.99 1.32
CA MET A 349 -41.33 -18.98 2.15
C MET A 349 -41.63 -19.23 3.64
N ASN A 350 -40.69 -19.88 4.34
CA ASN A 350 -40.79 -20.12 5.78
C ASN A 350 -40.39 -18.86 6.56
N SER A 351 -41.36 -18.06 7.00
CA SER A 351 -41.14 -16.80 7.72
C SER A 351 -40.40 -16.95 9.06
N ASP A 352 -40.28 -18.16 9.62
CA ASP A 352 -39.57 -18.39 10.89
C ASP A 352 -38.04 -18.33 10.69
N THR A 353 -37.55 -18.78 9.54
CA THR A 353 -36.11 -18.83 9.22
C THR A 353 -35.74 -17.97 8.03
N MET A 354 -36.70 -17.46 7.25
CA MET A 354 -36.45 -16.68 6.04
C MET A 354 -36.97 -15.25 6.17
N LYS A 355 -36.22 -14.29 5.62
CA LYS A 355 -36.60 -12.88 5.56
C LYS A 355 -36.51 -12.37 4.13
N LEU A 356 -37.58 -11.76 3.64
CA LEU A 356 -37.59 -11.05 2.35
C LEU A 356 -37.05 -9.64 2.57
N VAL A 357 -36.08 -9.21 1.76
CA VAL A 357 -35.52 -7.86 1.78
C VAL A 357 -35.35 -7.39 0.35
N TYR A 358 -35.72 -6.14 0.07
CA TYR A 358 -35.47 -5.52 -1.23
C TYR A 358 -34.30 -4.56 -1.13
N PHE A 359 -33.17 -4.88 -1.75
CA PHE A 359 -32.02 -3.99 -1.85
C PHE A 359 -32.16 -3.16 -3.13
N GLU A 360 -32.26 -1.85 -3.02
CA GLU A 360 -32.39 -0.94 -4.17
C GLU A 360 -31.10 -0.98 -5.02
N SER A 361 -31.08 -0.32 -6.18
CA SER A 361 -29.90 -0.30 -7.08
C SER A 361 -28.65 0.29 -6.43
N ASN A 362 -28.80 1.12 -5.39
CA ASN A 362 -27.69 1.63 -4.58
C ASN A 362 -27.30 0.68 -3.42
N GLY A 363 -27.85 -0.54 -3.39
CA GLY A 363 -27.66 -1.56 -2.36
C GLY A 363 -28.38 -1.36 -1.04
N ALA A 364 -29.04 -0.21 -0.82
CA ALA A 364 -29.73 0.05 0.43
C ALA A 364 -31.03 -0.74 0.50
N ALA A 365 -31.28 -1.38 1.65
CA ALA A 365 -32.54 -2.06 1.92
C ALA A 365 -33.70 -1.06 1.95
N LYS A 366 -34.72 -1.31 1.14
CA LYS A 366 -35.95 -0.53 1.06
C LYS A 366 -36.68 -0.55 2.40
N THR A 367 -37.27 0.59 2.75
CA THR A 367 -38.24 0.69 3.84
C THR A 367 -39.51 1.38 3.35
N GLY A 368 -40.63 1.12 4.02
CA GLY A 368 -41.95 1.60 3.61
C GLY A 368 -42.53 0.81 2.44
N THR A 369 -43.57 1.37 1.84
CA THR A 369 -44.31 0.75 0.75
C THR A 369 -43.68 1.06 -0.61
N THR A 370 -43.61 0.06 -1.49
CA THR A 370 -43.15 0.22 -2.88
C THR A 370 -43.87 -0.76 -3.81
N THR A 371 -43.84 -0.51 -5.12
CA THR A 371 -44.27 -1.47 -6.13
C THR A 371 -43.07 -2.18 -6.72
N ILE A 372 -43.15 -3.50 -6.89
CA ILE A 372 -42.12 -4.34 -7.52
C ILE A 372 -42.81 -5.19 -8.58
N THR A 373 -42.21 -5.28 -9.77
CA THR A 373 -42.70 -6.13 -10.86
C THR A 373 -42.08 -7.51 -10.75
N LEU A 374 -42.92 -8.54 -10.69
CA LEU A 374 -42.56 -9.95 -10.62
C LEU A 374 -43.26 -10.65 -11.80
N ASP A 375 -42.51 -11.29 -12.68
CA ASP A 375 -43.00 -11.91 -13.94
C ASP A 375 -43.96 -11.02 -14.75
N GLY A 376 -43.61 -9.74 -14.90
CA GLY A 376 -44.41 -8.77 -15.64
C GLY A 376 -45.66 -8.26 -14.89
N THR A 377 -45.96 -8.79 -13.71
CA THR A 377 -47.09 -8.35 -12.87
C THR A 377 -46.61 -7.43 -11.75
N SER A 378 -47.28 -6.30 -11.55
CA SER A 378 -46.92 -5.33 -10.51
C SER A 378 -47.57 -5.69 -9.17
N TYR A 379 -46.74 -5.87 -8.14
CA TYR A 379 -47.18 -6.15 -6.79
C TYR A 379 -46.77 -5.03 -5.84
N THR A 380 -47.60 -4.77 -4.83
CA THR A 380 -47.25 -3.83 -3.77
C THR A 380 -46.60 -4.56 -2.61
N PHE A 381 -45.46 -4.05 -2.15
CA PHE A 381 -44.73 -4.54 -1.00
C PHE A 381 -44.64 -3.50 0.11
N SER A 382 -44.58 -3.94 1.36
CA SER A 382 -44.25 -3.12 2.53
C SER A 382 -43.05 -3.70 3.27
N PHE A 383 -42.06 -2.85 3.54
CA PHE A 383 -40.82 -3.23 4.24
C PHE A 383 -40.66 -2.43 5.53
N LYS A 384 -40.34 -3.12 6.62
CA LYS A 384 -40.25 -2.52 7.96
C LYS A 384 -39.09 -1.52 8.05
N SER A 385 -39.34 -0.39 8.70
CA SER A 385 -38.32 0.61 9.02
C SER A 385 -37.54 0.32 10.31
N ASN A 386 -37.83 -0.81 10.98
CA ASN A 386 -37.18 -1.26 12.20
C ASN A 386 -36.79 -2.75 12.09
N GLY A 387 -35.99 -3.22 13.05
CA GLY A 387 -35.49 -4.60 13.08
C GLY A 387 -34.09 -4.75 12.48
N SER A 388 -33.56 -5.97 12.59
CA SER A 388 -32.27 -6.38 12.02
C SER A 388 -32.46 -7.61 11.11
N PRO A 389 -32.21 -7.49 9.79
CA PRO A 389 -31.85 -6.26 9.10
C PRO A 389 -33.03 -5.27 9.03
N ARG A 390 -32.75 -3.99 8.81
CA ARG A 390 -33.79 -3.00 8.49
C ARG A 390 -34.26 -3.26 7.06
N GLY A 391 -35.54 -3.08 6.77
CA GLY A 391 -36.11 -3.35 5.45
C GLY A 391 -36.62 -4.78 5.24
N VAL A 392 -36.85 -5.54 6.30
CA VAL A 392 -37.50 -6.86 6.22
C VAL A 392 -38.97 -6.70 5.86
N GLY A 393 -39.47 -7.54 4.96
CA GLY A 393 -40.87 -7.60 4.55
C GLY A 393 -41.84 -7.66 5.74
N GLU A 394 -42.90 -6.87 5.67
CA GLU A 394 -43.92 -6.82 6.70
C GLU A 394 -44.84 -8.05 6.65
N THR A 395 -45.05 -8.70 7.80
CA THR A 395 -46.05 -9.77 7.94
C THR A 395 -47.05 -9.36 9.00
N GLY A 396 -48.31 -9.18 8.62
CA GLY A 396 -49.33 -8.65 9.52
C GLY A 396 -50.46 -7.91 8.81
N ILE A 397 -51.42 -7.47 9.62
CA ILE A 397 -52.45 -6.53 9.20
C ILE A 397 -52.03 -5.14 9.65
N SER A 398 -51.87 -4.22 8.70
CA SER A 398 -51.41 -2.86 8.96
C SER A 398 -52.10 -1.90 7.99
N ASP A 399 -52.54 -0.75 8.51
CA ASP A 399 -53.20 0.32 7.74
C ASP A 399 -54.37 -0.14 6.85
N GLY A 400 -55.10 -1.17 7.27
CA GLY A 400 -56.24 -1.71 6.52
C GLY A 400 -55.88 -2.66 5.38
N TYR A 401 -54.63 -3.11 5.32
CA TYR A 401 -54.12 -4.08 4.36
C TYR A 401 -53.57 -5.32 5.08
N ILE A 402 -53.46 -6.42 4.36
CA ILE A 402 -52.83 -7.65 4.84
C ILE A 402 -51.53 -7.82 4.05
N TYR A 403 -50.43 -7.97 4.77
CA TYR A 403 -49.11 -8.24 4.21
C TYR A 403 -48.62 -9.62 4.66
N GLN A 404 -48.07 -10.37 3.71
CA GLN A 404 -47.42 -11.66 3.93
C GLN A 404 -45.99 -11.57 3.38
N ASN A 405 -45.00 -11.60 4.28
CA ASN A 405 -43.58 -11.47 3.92
C ASN A 405 -43.26 -10.19 3.14
N GLY A 406 -44.02 -9.13 3.37
CA GLY A 406 -43.96 -7.86 2.66
C GLY A 406 -44.94 -7.74 1.51
N LEU A 407 -45.37 -8.84 0.89
CA LEU A 407 -46.33 -8.81 -0.22
C LEU A 407 -47.74 -8.44 0.27
N ARG A 408 -48.35 -7.41 -0.32
CA ARG A 408 -49.74 -7.05 -0.06
C ARG A 408 -50.69 -8.03 -0.73
N LEU A 409 -51.58 -8.65 0.04
CA LEU A 409 -52.60 -9.53 -0.49
C LEU A 409 -53.74 -8.71 -1.10
N THR A 410 -54.08 -9.00 -2.36
CA THR A 410 -55.11 -8.32 -3.14
C THR A 410 -56.14 -9.32 -3.67
N ALA A 411 -57.29 -8.81 -4.10
CA ALA A 411 -58.15 -9.56 -5.00
C ALA A 411 -57.47 -9.67 -6.38
N ASP A 412 -57.82 -10.70 -7.14
CA ASP A 412 -57.35 -10.84 -8.52
C ASP A 412 -57.88 -9.68 -9.38
N GLU A 413 -57.14 -9.34 -10.43
CA GLU A 413 -57.54 -8.28 -11.36
C GLU A 413 -58.93 -8.57 -11.96
N ASP A 414 -59.71 -7.51 -12.19
CA ASP A 414 -61.08 -7.53 -12.71
C ASP A 414 -62.14 -8.23 -11.83
N THR A 415 -61.79 -8.76 -10.65
CA THR A 415 -62.75 -9.39 -9.74
C THR A 415 -63.50 -8.39 -8.85
N LYS A 416 -63.02 -7.14 -8.73
CA LYS A 416 -63.41 -6.11 -7.73
C LYS A 416 -63.09 -6.49 -6.29
N TYR A 417 -63.50 -7.69 -5.85
CA TYR A 417 -63.31 -8.22 -4.51
C TYR A 417 -62.93 -9.69 -4.54
N GLY A 418 -62.14 -10.10 -3.57
CA GLY A 418 -61.67 -11.48 -3.44
C GLY A 418 -61.46 -11.84 -1.98
N VAL A 419 -61.31 -13.15 -1.72
CA VAL A 419 -61.07 -13.70 -0.40
C VAL A 419 -59.61 -14.09 -0.26
N VAL A 420 -58.95 -13.61 0.78
CA VAL A 420 -57.57 -13.98 1.13
C VAL A 420 -57.52 -14.59 2.52
N THR A 421 -56.65 -15.56 2.74
CA THR A 421 -56.53 -16.25 4.03
C THR A 421 -55.29 -15.76 4.78
N TYR A 422 -55.45 -15.39 6.05
CA TYR A 422 -54.35 -15.02 6.93
C TYR A 422 -54.60 -15.53 8.36
N LYS A 423 -53.64 -16.29 8.92
CA LYS A 423 -53.73 -16.90 10.25
C LYS A 423 -55.05 -17.66 10.50
N ASN A 424 -55.42 -18.52 9.54
CA ASN A 424 -56.64 -19.35 9.55
C ASN A 424 -57.97 -18.57 9.49
N GLU A 425 -57.93 -17.27 9.20
CA GLU A 425 -59.12 -16.44 8.99
C GLU A 425 -59.19 -15.98 7.53
N SER A 426 -60.39 -15.97 6.96
CA SER A 426 -60.64 -15.47 5.61
C SER A 426 -61.07 -14.01 5.66
N TYR A 427 -60.42 -13.15 4.89
CA TYR A 427 -60.71 -11.71 4.79
C TYR A 427 -61.17 -11.38 3.38
N VAL A 428 -62.12 -10.46 3.26
CA VAL A 428 -62.51 -9.91 1.95
C VAL A 428 -61.70 -8.66 1.68
N VAL A 429 -61.00 -8.62 0.55
CA VAL A 429 -60.20 -7.48 0.09
C VAL A 429 -60.69 -7.02 -1.28
N ASN A 430 -60.35 -5.80 -1.68
CA ASN A 430 -60.53 -5.36 -3.06
C ASN A 430 -59.24 -5.55 -3.89
N GLU A 431 -59.27 -5.19 -5.17
CA GLU A 431 -58.10 -5.23 -6.09
C GLU A 431 -56.91 -4.39 -5.59
N LYS A 432 -57.14 -3.37 -4.76
CA LYS A 432 -56.07 -2.58 -4.11
C LYS A 432 -55.60 -3.18 -2.78
N GLY A 433 -56.15 -4.32 -2.36
CA GLY A 433 -55.86 -5.02 -1.11
C GLY A 433 -56.54 -4.45 0.14
N SER A 434 -57.39 -3.43 0.01
CA SER A 434 -58.08 -2.84 1.16
C SER A 434 -59.05 -3.85 1.76
N ILE A 435 -58.94 -4.09 3.07
CA ILE A 435 -59.84 -4.96 3.83
C ILE A 435 -61.24 -4.34 3.86
N GLN A 436 -62.24 -5.13 3.50
CA GLN A 436 -63.64 -4.73 3.42
C GLN A 436 -64.33 -4.99 4.76
N LYS A 437 -64.42 -3.98 5.63
CA LYS A 437 -65.00 -4.08 6.98
C LYS A 437 -66.49 -3.70 7.01
N ASN A 438 -67.27 -4.35 7.88
CA ASN A 438 -68.69 -4.09 8.10
C ASN A 438 -69.52 -4.06 6.79
N LYS A 439 -69.24 -4.97 5.86
CA LYS A 439 -69.95 -5.01 4.58
C LYS A 439 -71.07 -6.03 4.62
N LYS A 440 -72.22 -5.65 4.06
CA LYS A 440 -73.36 -6.54 3.83
C LYS A 440 -73.66 -6.60 2.34
N ASN A 441 -73.70 -7.81 1.79
CA ASN A 441 -73.98 -8.06 0.37
C ASN A 441 -73.04 -7.30 -0.58
N LEU A 442 -71.74 -7.25 -0.25
CA LEU A 442 -70.71 -6.75 -1.16
C LEU A 442 -70.61 -7.73 -2.34
N LYS A 443 -70.62 -7.24 -3.57
CA LYS A 443 -70.71 -8.10 -4.76
C LYS A 443 -69.46 -7.95 -5.62
N ASP A 444 -68.83 -9.07 -5.98
CA ASP A 444 -67.72 -9.12 -6.93
C ASP A 444 -68.19 -9.04 -8.39
N ALA A 445 -67.26 -9.25 -9.33
CA ALA A 445 -67.55 -9.32 -10.76
C ALA A 445 -68.24 -10.63 -11.17
N ASP A 446 -68.02 -11.72 -10.44
CA ASP A 446 -68.56 -13.06 -10.71
C ASP A 446 -69.92 -13.33 -10.04
N GLU A 447 -70.58 -12.27 -9.58
CA GLU A 447 -71.91 -12.30 -8.94
C GLU A 447 -71.97 -13.01 -7.58
N THR A 448 -70.84 -13.19 -6.90
CA THR A 448 -70.75 -13.66 -5.51
C THR A 448 -70.97 -12.51 -4.53
N TYR A 449 -71.80 -12.77 -3.51
CA TYR A 449 -72.05 -11.87 -2.40
C TYR A 449 -71.23 -12.25 -1.17
N TYR A 450 -70.54 -11.26 -0.61
CA TYR A 450 -69.80 -11.37 0.63
C TYR A 450 -70.44 -10.56 1.76
N CYS A 451 -70.38 -11.09 2.98
CA CYS A 451 -70.59 -10.33 4.21
C CYS A 451 -69.39 -10.44 5.14
N THR A 452 -69.06 -9.34 5.80
CA THR A 452 -67.89 -9.26 6.68
C THR A 452 -68.20 -8.61 8.02
N ASN A 453 -67.48 -9.04 9.05
CA ASN A 453 -67.57 -8.43 10.38
C ASN A 453 -66.77 -7.11 10.47
N ALA A 454 -66.70 -6.53 11.68
CA ALA A 454 -65.97 -5.30 11.95
C ALA A 454 -64.46 -5.37 11.69
N LYS A 455 -63.88 -6.57 11.66
CA LYS A 455 -62.46 -6.81 11.32
C LYS A 455 -62.25 -7.07 9.83
N GLY A 456 -63.32 -7.26 9.06
CA GLY A 456 -63.27 -7.61 7.64
C GLY A 456 -63.18 -9.12 7.37
N ILE A 457 -63.34 -9.94 8.41
CA ILE A 457 -63.38 -11.40 8.30
C ILE A 457 -64.70 -11.80 7.63
N LEU A 458 -64.60 -12.72 6.67
CA LEU A 458 -65.69 -13.31 5.92
C LEU A 458 -66.66 -14.07 6.84
N LEU A 459 -67.94 -13.73 6.77
CA LEU A 459 -69.03 -14.41 7.47
C LEU A 459 -69.90 -15.23 6.52
N HIS A 460 -70.02 -14.81 5.26
CA HIS A 460 -70.87 -15.42 4.23
C HIS A 460 -70.27 -15.17 2.85
N SER A 461 -70.22 -16.21 2.01
CA SER A 461 -69.82 -16.17 0.60
C SER A 461 -70.77 -17.06 -0.20
N SER A 462 -71.59 -16.48 -1.07
CA SER A 462 -72.55 -17.24 -1.89
C SER A 462 -73.03 -16.43 -3.09
N THR A 463 -73.57 -17.07 -4.11
CA THR A 463 -74.34 -16.42 -5.19
C THR A 463 -75.65 -15.79 -4.68
N GLU A 464 -76.09 -16.11 -3.46
CA GLU A 464 -77.24 -15.52 -2.81
C GLU A 464 -76.87 -14.48 -1.74
N LYS A 465 -77.72 -13.46 -1.60
CA LYS A 465 -77.57 -12.41 -0.58
C LYS A 465 -77.68 -12.99 0.83
N CYS A 466 -76.90 -12.45 1.74
CA CYS A 466 -77.00 -12.77 3.16
C CYS A 466 -78.31 -12.24 3.76
N THR A 467 -79.08 -13.15 4.33
CA THR A 467 -80.38 -12.88 4.95
C THR A 467 -80.26 -12.58 6.45
N THR A 468 -79.19 -13.04 7.10
CA THR A 468 -78.90 -12.80 8.53
C THR A 468 -78.43 -11.36 8.79
N LYS A 469 -78.83 -10.80 9.94
CA LYS A 469 -78.20 -9.59 10.51
C LYS A 469 -76.99 -10.05 11.30
N HIS A 470 -75.81 -9.57 10.92
CA HIS A 470 -74.53 -9.85 11.57
C HIS A 470 -74.04 -8.65 12.34
#